data_AF-A0A8H7Z9I4-F1
#
_entry.id   AF-A0A8H7Z9I4-F1
#
_cell.length_a   1.000
_cell.length_b   1.000
_cell.length_c   1.000
_cell.angle_alpha   90.00
_cell.angle_beta   90.00
_cell.angle_gamma   90.00
#
_symmetry.space_group_name_H-M   'P 1'
#
loop_
_entity.id
_entity.type
_entity.pdbx_description
1 polymer ?
#
loop_
_entity_poly.entity_id
_entity_poly.type
_entity_poly.pdbx_seq_one_letter_code
_entity_poly.pdbx_strand_id
1 'polypeptide(L)'
;MMDNIPQSINPIPAFYCCYLLRSTVRHASLYIGSTPEPSRRLAQHNGDRTGGARKTSSEKLRPWEMVAIVSGFTNRAGALQFEWAWQHTKESRHAEVERCESEQLGTRGSSRTGKEVKRAGKPRTSLPNILENLHILLRSPYFSEWPLEVWFFSADVWQVWSQPKGNLLDNSIKVVTAFSSKEAGDTNRREILGKRIETLDTGYDALIEYVEKSQFLLESEEAIDCGVCKQRLNPRNDMIAICSHSLCRCASHLLCLSAHFLEAAGFIGKLIPKEGTCPACLGKLEWPTLMKEITLRLRGQEEVKRLLGRRRRTEQVGKRKISNHVSSEKGESEASMPSTDAKTMALPIRSHPSVGGSNFGKLGRSVGSAIRTNTDNGSVKAVTPEIEFYRRRKCNAKKNFSGLYSTPRINISDWDNAEIIE
;
A
#
# COMPACT_ATOMS: atom_id res chain seq x y z
N MET A 1 36.73 0.90 -22.28
CA MET A 1 36.17 0.76 -20.92
C MET A 1 34.72 1.19 -21.05
N MET A 2 33.76 0.33 -20.75
CA MET A 2 32.35 0.75 -20.75
C MET A 2 32.06 1.38 -19.41
N ASP A 3 31.63 2.64 -19.42
CA ASP A 3 31.27 3.35 -18.20
C ASP A 3 30.11 2.64 -17.53
N ASN A 4 30.38 2.12 -16.34
CA ASN A 4 29.42 1.41 -15.52
C ASN A 4 28.51 2.46 -14.86
N ILE A 5 27.62 3.06 -15.68
CA ILE A 5 26.61 4.02 -15.21
C ILE A 5 25.85 3.32 -14.09
N PRO A 6 25.92 3.80 -12.83
CA PRO A 6 25.20 3.16 -11.75
C PRO A 6 23.71 3.20 -12.10
N GLN A 7 23.07 2.04 -12.18
CA GLN A 7 21.61 1.97 -12.36
C GLN A 7 20.98 2.91 -11.34
N SER A 8 20.27 3.94 -11.81
CA SER A 8 19.71 4.96 -10.93
C SER A 8 18.77 4.26 -9.95
N ILE A 9 19.14 4.30 -8.66
CA ILE A 9 18.36 3.62 -7.64
C ILE A 9 17.10 4.45 -7.43
N ASN A 10 16.04 4.08 -8.16
CA ASN A 10 14.75 4.74 -8.11
C ASN A 10 14.18 4.75 -6.67
N PRO A 11 13.31 5.73 -6.34
CA PRO A 11 12.56 5.69 -5.09
C PRO A 11 11.66 4.46 -5.00
N ILE A 12 11.23 4.09 -3.79
CA ILE A 12 10.21 3.05 -3.61
C ILE A 12 8.94 3.51 -4.32
N PRO A 13 8.36 2.72 -5.26
CA PRO A 13 7.19 3.15 -6.01
C PRO A 13 6.01 3.56 -5.11
N ALA A 14 5.34 4.62 -5.52
CA ALA A 14 4.02 5.03 -5.03
C ALA A 14 3.09 3.82 -4.88
N PHE A 15 2.87 3.17 -6.02
CA PHE A 15 2.09 1.95 -6.14
C PHE A 15 2.76 1.00 -7.14
N TYR A 16 2.76 -0.29 -6.80
CA TYR A 16 3.08 -1.37 -7.72
C TYR A 16 2.34 -2.61 -7.27
N CYS A 17 1.78 -3.36 -8.22
CA CYS A 17 0.99 -4.54 -7.90
C CYS A 17 1.15 -5.69 -8.89
N CYS A 18 0.82 -6.88 -8.41
CA CYS A 18 0.45 -8.04 -9.23
C CYS A 18 -1.07 -8.17 -9.21
N TYR A 19 -1.69 -8.59 -10.31
CA TYR A 19 -3.14 -8.65 -10.43
C TYR A 19 -3.61 -9.95 -11.08
N LEU A 20 -4.83 -10.34 -10.76
CA LEU A 20 -5.58 -11.40 -11.40
C LEU A 20 -6.72 -10.80 -12.22
N LEU A 21 -6.68 -11.02 -13.53
CA LEU A 21 -7.80 -10.78 -14.44
C LEU A 21 -8.62 -12.04 -14.63
N ARG A 22 -9.92 -11.81 -14.85
CA ARG A 22 -10.89 -12.81 -15.30
C ARG A 22 -11.63 -12.27 -16.53
N SER A 23 -11.89 -13.12 -17.52
CA SER A 23 -12.80 -12.77 -18.60
C SER A 23 -14.24 -12.77 -18.08
N THR A 24 -14.99 -11.71 -18.37
CA THR A 24 -16.43 -11.64 -18.05
C THR A 24 -17.25 -12.61 -18.92
N VAL A 25 -16.83 -12.84 -20.17
CA VAL A 25 -17.49 -13.76 -21.12
C VAL A 25 -17.21 -15.23 -20.78
N ARG A 26 -15.99 -15.55 -20.32
CA ARG A 26 -15.61 -16.92 -19.92
C ARG A 26 -14.79 -16.90 -18.64
N HIS A 27 -15.44 -16.97 -17.49
CA HIS A 27 -14.81 -16.92 -16.16
C HIS A 27 -13.70 -17.95 -15.88
N ALA A 28 -13.64 -19.05 -16.62
CA ALA A 28 -12.51 -20.00 -16.59
C ALA A 28 -11.23 -19.47 -17.27
N SER A 29 -11.28 -18.32 -17.95
CA SER A 29 -10.16 -17.69 -18.63
C SER A 29 -9.55 -16.64 -17.70
N LEU A 30 -8.35 -16.94 -17.21
CA LEU A 30 -7.66 -16.18 -16.18
C LEU A 30 -6.28 -15.74 -16.68
N TYR A 31 -5.85 -14.56 -16.23
CA TYR A 31 -4.55 -13.98 -16.56
C TYR A 31 -3.94 -13.30 -15.33
N ILE A 32 -2.67 -13.57 -15.06
CA ILE A 32 -1.89 -12.92 -14.00
C ILE A 32 -0.88 -12.00 -14.67
N GLY A 33 -0.71 -10.78 -14.15
CA GLY A 33 0.32 -9.84 -14.61
C GLY A 33 0.73 -8.86 -13.51
N SER A 34 1.64 -7.93 -13.80
CA SER A 34 2.00 -6.82 -12.90
C SER A 34 1.96 -5.45 -13.57
N THR A 35 1.74 -4.39 -12.77
CA THR A 35 1.64 -3.00 -13.23
C THR A 35 1.83 -2.00 -12.06
N PRO A 36 2.41 -0.81 -12.31
CA PRO A 36 2.29 0.34 -11.40
C PRO A 36 0.93 1.05 -11.50
N GLU A 37 0.17 0.81 -12.57
CA GLU A 37 -1.05 1.57 -12.90
C GLU A 37 -2.18 0.60 -13.33
N PRO A 38 -3.03 0.15 -12.38
CA PRO A 38 -4.07 -0.84 -12.64
C PRO A 38 -5.13 -0.41 -13.66
N SER A 39 -5.67 0.82 -13.54
CA SER A 39 -6.75 1.31 -14.42
C SER A 39 -6.30 1.40 -15.88
N ARG A 40 -5.12 1.98 -16.14
CA ARG A 40 -4.55 2.01 -17.49
C ARG A 40 -4.31 0.60 -18.01
N ARG A 41 -3.73 -0.30 -17.21
CA ARG A 41 -3.45 -1.67 -17.66
C ARG A 41 -4.73 -2.45 -17.99
N LEU A 42 -5.81 -2.29 -17.23
CA LEU A 42 -7.11 -2.90 -17.55
C LEU A 42 -7.65 -2.40 -18.90
N ALA A 43 -7.58 -1.08 -19.15
CA ALA A 43 -7.94 -0.50 -20.44
C ALA A 43 -7.12 -1.09 -21.61
N GLN A 44 -5.80 -1.32 -21.41
CA GLN A 44 -4.95 -1.98 -22.40
C GLN A 44 -5.39 -3.43 -22.69
N HIS A 45 -5.73 -4.22 -21.67
CA HIS A 45 -6.23 -5.58 -21.86
C HIS A 45 -7.57 -5.63 -22.61
N ASN A 46 -8.45 -4.65 -22.36
CA ASN A 46 -9.74 -4.50 -23.02
C ASN A 46 -9.67 -3.93 -24.44
N GLY A 47 -8.53 -3.37 -24.85
CA GLY A 47 -8.36 -2.73 -26.17
C GLY A 47 -8.77 -1.27 -26.21
N ASP A 48 -9.25 -0.73 -25.08
CA ASP A 48 -9.54 0.70 -24.90
C ASP A 48 -8.25 1.55 -24.98
N ARG A 49 -7.06 0.93 -24.85
CA ARG A 49 -5.73 1.52 -25.08
C ARG A 49 -4.76 0.52 -25.74
N THR A 50 -3.72 1.03 -26.40
CA THR A 50 -2.63 0.22 -26.99
C THR A 50 -1.71 -0.40 -25.93
N GLY A 51 -1.05 -1.52 -26.25
CA GLY A 51 -0.10 -2.20 -25.35
C GLY A 51 -0.67 -3.32 -24.47
N GLY A 52 -1.82 -3.90 -24.83
CA GLY A 52 -2.38 -5.09 -24.17
C GLY A 52 -1.61 -6.37 -24.48
N ALA A 53 -1.55 -7.31 -23.52
CA ALA A 53 -0.84 -8.58 -23.70
C ALA A 53 -1.49 -9.48 -24.78
N ARG A 54 -0.67 -10.19 -25.58
CA ARG A 54 -1.13 -11.11 -26.65
C ARG A 54 -2.12 -12.18 -26.16
N LYS A 55 -1.97 -12.67 -24.91
CA LYS A 55 -2.89 -13.65 -24.32
C LYS A 55 -4.30 -13.08 -24.04
N THR A 56 -4.43 -11.75 -24.00
CA THR A 56 -5.68 -11.03 -23.68
C THR A 56 -6.31 -10.30 -24.87
N SER A 57 -5.69 -10.34 -26.06
CA SER A 57 -6.12 -9.58 -27.24
C SER A 57 -7.33 -10.18 -27.99
N SER A 58 -7.84 -11.34 -27.58
CA SER A 58 -8.97 -11.98 -28.25
C SER A 58 -10.29 -11.30 -27.86
N GLU A 59 -10.99 -10.72 -28.83
CA GLU A 59 -12.33 -10.12 -28.63
C GLU A 59 -13.33 -11.10 -28.00
N LYS A 60 -13.24 -12.39 -28.33
CA LYS A 60 -14.07 -13.47 -27.75
C LYS A 60 -13.84 -13.72 -26.25
N LEU A 61 -12.90 -13.00 -25.63
CA LEU A 61 -12.59 -13.02 -24.19
C LEU A 61 -12.72 -11.65 -23.53
N ARG A 62 -12.85 -10.57 -24.30
CA ARG A 62 -13.08 -9.22 -23.79
C ARG A 62 -14.58 -9.05 -23.45
N PRO A 63 -14.92 -8.22 -22.46
CA PRO A 63 -14.02 -7.51 -21.56
C PRO A 63 -13.48 -8.39 -20.42
N TRP A 64 -12.29 -8.03 -19.96
CA TRP A 64 -11.63 -8.50 -18.75
C TRP A 64 -12.02 -7.61 -17.56
N GLU A 65 -12.18 -8.23 -16.40
CA GLU A 65 -12.32 -7.58 -15.09
C GLU A 65 -11.11 -7.94 -14.21
N MET A 66 -10.62 -7.00 -13.41
CA MET A 66 -9.57 -7.25 -12.42
C MET A 66 -10.24 -7.65 -11.11
N VAL A 67 -10.07 -8.91 -10.70
CA VAL A 67 -10.84 -9.49 -9.58
C VAL A 67 -10.08 -9.51 -8.26
N ALA A 68 -8.75 -9.54 -8.33
CA ALA A 68 -7.87 -9.44 -7.17
C ALA A 68 -6.55 -8.72 -7.52
N ILE A 69 -5.98 -8.02 -6.54
CA ILE A 69 -4.68 -7.34 -6.63
C ILE A 69 -3.86 -7.69 -5.38
N VAL A 70 -2.55 -7.86 -5.55
CA VAL A 70 -1.55 -7.84 -4.47
C VAL A 70 -0.71 -6.58 -4.66
N SER A 71 -0.78 -5.63 -3.75
CA SER A 71 -0.05 -4.34 -3.80
C SER A 71 0.98 -4.25 -2.67
N GLY A 72 1.78 -3.18 -2.66
CA GLY A 72 2.77 -2.92 -1.60
C GLY A 72 4.21 -3.34 -1.93
N PHE A 73 4.50 -3.77 -3.17
CA PHE A 73 5.86 -4.09 -3.58
C PHE A 73 6.78 -2.86 -3.51
N THR A 74 7.91 -3.00 -2.84
CA THR A 74 8.87 -1.90 -2.62
C THR A 74 9.73 -1.58 -3.85
N ASN A 75 9.67 -2.40 -4.90
CA ASN A 75 10.38 -2.22 -6.16
C ASN A 75 9.79 -3.11 -7.27
N ARG A 76 10.08 -2.76 -8.53
CA ARG A 76 9.64 -3.52 -9.72
C ARG A 76 10.12 -4.98 -9.74
N ALA A 77 11.36 -5.23 -9.33
CA ALA A 77 11.94 -6.59 -9.40
C ALA A 77 11.21 -7.58 -8.49
N GLY A 78 10.84 -7.17 -7.27
CA GLY A 78 10.03 -7.98 -6.35
C GLY A 78 8.63 -8.28 -6.88
N ALA A 79 7.98 -7.31 -7.52
CA ALA A 79 6.69 -7.53 -8.18
C ALA A 79 6.81 -8.54 -9.34
N LEU A 80 7.86 -8.45 -10.16
CA LEU A 80 8.11 -9.41 -11.24
C LEU A 80 8.44 -10.82 -10.71
N GLN A 81 9.21 -10.92 -9.63
CA GLN A 81 9.47 -12.20 -8.94
C GLN A 81 8.18 -12.82 -8.39
N PHE A 82 7.29 -12.01 -7.80
CA PHE A 82 6.00 -12.48 -7.32
C PHE A 82 5.06 -12.88 -8.46
N GLU A 83 4.98 -12.08 -9.53
CA GLU A 83 4.21 -12.39 -10.73
C GLU A 83 4.62 -13.74 -11.32
N TRP A 84 5.93 -13.93 -11.53
CA TRP A 84 6.46 -15.19 -12.06
C TRP A 84 6.17 -16.35 -11.13
N ALA A 85 6.38 -16.18 -9.82
CA ALA A 85 6.08 -17.21 -8.82
C ALA A 85 4.59 -17.55 -8.74
N TRP A 86 3.69 -16.61 -9.01
CA TRP A 86 2.24 -16.84 -9.01
C TRP A 86 1.76 -17.54 -10.29
N GLN A 87 2.39 -17.24 -11.43
CA GLN A 87 2.20 -17.96 -12.69
C GLN A 87 2.80 -19.39 -12.66
N HIS A 88 3.90 -19.59 -11.94
CA HIS A 88 4.73 -20.80 -11.94
C HIS A 88 4.95 -21.39 -10.54
N THR A 89 3.92 -21.41 -9.70
CA THR A 89 4.06 -21.72 -8.26
C THR A 89 4.72 -23.07 -7.95
N LYS A 90 4.44 -24.12 -8.74
CA LYS A 90 5.09 -25.43 -8.58
C LYS A 90 6.58 -25.47 -8.95
N GLU A 91 7.04 -24.47 -9.71
CA GLU A 91 8.40 -24.32 -10.22
C GLU A 91 9.17 -23.27 -9.37
N SER A 92 8.47 -22.58 -8.47
CA SER A 92 9.03 -21.51 -7.64
C SER A 92 9.49 -22.02 -6.28
N ARG A 93 10.77 -21.81 -5.96
CA ARG A 93 11.34 -21.98 -4.61
C ARG A 93 10.56 -21.23 -3.51
N HIS A 94 9.82 -20.18 -3.87
CA HIS A 94 9.02 -19.40 -2.94
C HIS A 94 7.71 -20.10 -2.54
N ALA A 95 7.38 -21.24 -3.16
CA ALA A 95 6.23 -22.06 -2.78
C ALA A 95 6.57 -23.20 -1.81
N GLU A 96 7.84 -23.37 -1.44
CA GLU A 96 8.33 -24.44 -0.56
C GLU A 96 8.04 -24.16 0.93
N VAL A 97 6.76 -24.02 1.26
CA VAL A 97 6.30 -24.11 2.65
C VAL A 97 6.06 -25.58 2.96
N GLU A 98 6.97 -26.17 3.75
CA GLU A 98 6.90 -27.54 4.29
C GLU A 98 6.83 -28.67 3.24
N ARG A 99 7.85 -28.75 2.38
CA ARG A 99 8.17 -29.98 1.63
C ARG A 99 8.95 -31.02 2.47
N CYS A 100 8.88 -30.92 3.78
CA CYS A 100 9.61 -31.73 4.75
C CYS A 100 8.61 -32.44 5.67
N GLU A 101 8.28 -33.70 5.31
CA GLU A 101 7.74 -34.81 6.14
C GLU A 101 6.82 -35.78 5.36
N SER A 102 6.38 -35.48 4.12
CA SER A 102 5.34 -36.30 3.43
C SER A 102 5.62 -36.81 2.00
N GLU A 103 6.82 -36.63 1.41
CA GLU A 103 7.16 -37.18 0.08
C GLU A 103 8.10 -38.40 0.09
N GLN A 104 8.19 -39.13 1.22
CA GLN A 104 8.85 -40.45 1.29
C GLN A 104 7.90 -41.65 1.41
N LEU A 105 6.71 -41.59 0.79
CA LEU A 105 5.95 -42.82 0.49
C LEU A 105 5.00 -42.61 -0.70
N GLY A 106 5.35 -43.12 -1.89
CA GLY A 106 4.53 -42.86 -3.08
C GLY A 106 4.84 -43.58 -4.40
N THR A 107 5.97 -44.29 -4.53
CA THR A 107 6.29 -45.02 -5.79
C THR A 107 5.46 -46.30 -5.94
N ARG A 108 4.16 -46.16 -6.25
CA ARG A 108 3.32 -47.29 -6.70
C ARG A 108 3.61 -47.61 -8.16
N GLY A 109 4.60 -48.47 -8.39
CA GLY A 109 4.78 -49.13 -9.68
C GLY A 109 3.61 -50.07 -9.98
N SER A 110 2.84 -49.78 -11.04
CA SER A 110 1.75 -50.66 -11.49
C SER A 110 2.28 -51.74 -12.43
N SER A 111 2.71 -52.86 -11.84
CA SER A 111 3.26 -54.02 -12.54
C SER A 111 2.19 -54.80 -13.34
N ARG A 112 1.63 -54.24 -14.44
CA ARG A 112 0.96 -55.07 -15.48
C ARG A 112 0.66 -54.49 -16.87
N THR A 113 1.05 -53.26 -17.20
CA THR A 113 0.99 -52.78 -18.60
C THR A 113 2.15 -51.84 -18.92
N GLY A 114 3.10 -52.30 -19.74
CA GLY A 114 4.24 -51.51 -20.24
C GLY A 114 3.84 -50.48 -21.29
N LYS A 115 2.96 -49.54 -20.93
CA LYS A 115 2.63 -48.36 -21.74
C LYS A 115 2.88 -47.11 -20.92
N GLU A 116 3.99 -46.43 -21.21
CA GLU A 116 4.25 -45.09 -20.69
C GLU A 116 3.17 -44.13 -21.19
N VAL A 117 2.27 -43.72 -20.29
CA VAL A 117 1.35 -42.61 -20.58
C VAL A 117 2.17 -41.33 -20.58
N LYS A 118 2.49 -40.84 -21.78
CA LYS A 118 3.22 -39.58 -21.98
C LYS A 118 2.53 -38.45 -21.21
N ARG A 119 3.22 -37.96 -20.18
CA ARG A 119 3.00 -36.71 -19.39
C ARG A 119 1.59 -36.13 -19.49
N ALA A 120 0.80 -36.29 -18.41
CA ALA A 120 -0.42 -35.52 -18.22
C ALA A 120 -0.14 -34.02 -18.45
N GLY A 121 -0.87 -33.40 -19.39
CA GLY A 121 -0.66 -31.99 -19.73
C GLY A 121 -0.86 -31.07 -18.53
N LYS A 122 -0.17 -29.92 -18.52
CA LYS A 122 -0.22 -28.93 -17.41
C LYS A 122 -1.70 -28.68 -17.04
N PRO A 123 -2.12 -29.00 -15.80
CA PRO A 123 -3.53 -28.90 -15.42
C PRO A 123 -4.01 -27.47 -15.63
N ARG A 124 -5.20 -27.31 -16.22
CA ARG A 124 -5.77 -26.00 -16.54
C ARG A 124 -5.91 -25.23 -15.23
N THR A 125 -5.23 -24.09 -15.11
CA THR A 125 -5.23 -23.26 -13.91
C THR A 125 -6.63 -22.76 -13.61
N SER A 126 -7.29 -23.35 -12.62
CA SER A 126 -8.61 -22.95 -12.14
C SER A 126 -8.49 -21.78 -11.16
N LEU A 127 -9.59 -21.03 -10.96
CA LEU A 127 -9.64 -19.94 -9.99
C LEU A 127 -9.29 -20.41 -8.56
N PRO A 128 -9.86 -21.52 -8.02
CA PRO A 128 -9.47 -22.01 -6.69
C PRO A 128 -7.98 -22.33 -6.56
N ASN A 129 -7.35 -22.90 -7.61
CA ASN A 129 -5.91 -23.22 -7.61
C ASN A 129 -5.06 -21.94 -7.67
N ILE A 130 -5.45 -20.92 -8.43
CA ILE A 130 -4.71 -19.65 -8.49
C ILE A 130 -4.76 -18.92 -7.14
N LEU A 131 -5.90 -18.98 -6.45
CA LEU A 131 -6.07 -18.41 -5.10
C LEU A 131 -5.32 -19.23 -4.03
N GLU A 132 -5.23 -20.55 -4.19
CA GLU A 132 -4.40 -21.41 -3.33
C GLU A 132 -2.90 -21.12 -3.49
N ASN A 133 -2.43 -21.01 -4.73
CA ASN A 133 -1.08 -20.59 -5.03
C ASN A 133 -0.76 -19.22 -4.40
N LEU A 134 -1.72 -18.28 -4.43
CA LEU A 134 -1.58 -16.98 -3.79
C LEU A 134 -1.41 -17.10 -2.26
N HIS A 135 -2.23 -17.91 -1.58
CA HIS A 135 -2.06 -18.20 -0.15
C HIS A 135 -0.68 -18.80 0.17
N ILE A 136 -0.18 -19.73 -0.65
CA ILE A 136 1.14 -20.36 -0.45
C ILE A 136 2.24 -19.30 -0.53
N LEU A 137 2.22 -18.45 -1.56
CA LEU A 137 3.26 -17.42 -1.75
C LEU A 137 3.26 -16.38 -0.64
N LEU A 138 2.09 -15.91 -0.21
CA LEU A 138 1.97 -14.96 0.89
C LEU A 138 2.43 -15.53 2.24
N ARG A 139 2.35 -16.85 2.43
CA ARG A 139 2.89 -17.55 3.61
C ARG A 139 4.39 -17.88 3.50
N SER A 140 5.01 -17.64 2.35
CA SER A 140 6.43 -17.95 2.15
C SER A 140 7.30 -17.05 3.04
N PRO A 141 8.41 -17.56 3.60
CA PRO A 141 9.34 -16.75 4.41
C PRO A 141 9.92 -15.54 3.67
N TYR A 142 9.86 -15.55 2.33
CA TYR A 142 10.34 -14.44 1.51
C TYR A 142 9.29 -13.33 1.39
N PHE A 143 8.05 -13.63 1.01
CA PHE A 143 7.03 -12.61 0.75
C PHE A 143 6.23 -12.21 2.00
N SER A 144 6.21 -13.02 3.07
CA SER A 144 5.54 -12.66 4.34
C SER A 144 6.20 -11.48 5.06
N GLU A 145 7.48 -11.22 4.80
CA GLU A 145 8.21 -10.06 5.34
C GLU A 145 8.04 -8.78 4.50
N TRP A 146 7.40 -8.87 3.33
CA TRP A 146 7.08 -7.68 2.51
C TRP A 146 5.79 -7.03 3.02
N PRO A 147 5.64 -5.70 2.87
CA PRO A 147 4.45 -4.97 3.30
C PRO A 147 3.33 -5.10 2.25
N LEU A 148 2.91 -6.34 2.00
CA LEU A 148 1.92 -6.66 0.98
C LEU A 148 0.49 -6.51 1.51
N GLU A 149 -0.37 -5.97 0.66
CA GLU A 149 -1.82 -5.92 0.87
C GLU A 149 -2.52 -6.70 -0.25
N VAL A 150 -3.56 -7.45 0.08
CA VAL A 150 -4.37 -8.19 -0.89
C VAL A 150 -5.75 -7.56 -0.99
N TRP A 151 -6.14 -7.15 -2.19
CA TRP A 151 -7.40 -6.48 -2.47
C TRP A 151 -8.30 -7.37 -3.33
N PHE A 152 -9.53 -7.62 -2.89
CA PHE A 152 -10.55 -8.37 -3.64
C PHE A 152 -11.67 -7.43 -4.09
N PHE A 153 -11.95 -7.42 -5.40
CA PHE A 153 -12.98 -6.56 -6.00
C PHE A 153 -14.28 -7.30 -6.30
N SER A 154 -14.29 -8.64 -6.15
CA SER A 154 -15.44 -9.48 -6.46
C SER A 154 -15.80 -10.44 -5.33
N ALA A 155 -17.08 -10.43 -4.95
CA ALA A 155 -17.62 -11.21 -3.83
C ALA A 155 -17.51 -12.74 -4.02
N ASP A 156 -17.68 -13.25 -5.25
CA ASP A 156 -17.55 -14.68 -5.57
C ASP A 156 -16.08 -15.14 -5.51
N VAL A 157 -15.13 -14.32 -5.97
CA VAL A 157 -13.69 -14.58 -5.85
C VAL A 157 -13.25 -14.54 -4.38
N TRP A 158 -13.78 -13.59 -3.60
CA TRP A 158 -13.61 -13.56 -2.15
C TRP A 158 -14.20 -14.79 -1.45
N GLN A 159 -15.36 -15.28 -1.89
CA GLN A 159 -15.98 -16.48 -1.33
C GLN A 159 -15.11 -17.72 -1.56
N VAL A 160 -14.49 -17.86 -2.74
CA VAL A 160 -13.54 -18.96 -3.03
C VAL A 160 -12.25 -18.84 -2.22
N TRP A 161 -11.78 -17.61 -1.97
CA TRP A 161 -10.63 -17.32 -1.12
C TRP A 161 -10.88 -17.63 0.36
N SER A 162 -12.04 -17.23 0.89
CA SER A 162 -12.39 -17.34 2.31
C SER A 162 -12.74 -18.76 2.78
N GLN A 163 -12.80 -19.74 1.87
CA GLN A 163 -13.04 -21.13 2.23
C GLN A 163 -11.90 -21.67 3.10
N PRO A 164 -12.17 -22.34 4.24
CA PRO A 164 -11.10 -22.81 5.13
C PRO A 164 -10.16 -23.82 4.45
N LYS A 165 -8.93 -23.40 4.15
CA LYS A 165 -7.86 -24.25 3.58
C LYS A 165 -6.84 -24.74 4.62
N GLY A 166 -7.28 -24.92 5.87
CA GLY A 166 -6.49 -25.46 6.98
C GLY A 166 -5.36 -24.56 7.52
N ASN A 167 -4.92 -23.55 6.76
CA ASN A 167 -3.85 -22.63 7.14
C ASN A 167 -4.30 -21.17 7.00
N LEU A 168 -4.30 -20.43 8.11
CA LEU A 168 -4.51 -18.99 8.12
C LEU A 168 -3.27 -18.25 7.59
N LEU A 169 -3.50 -17.05 7.04
CA LEU A 169 -2.41 -16.11 6.76
C LEU A 169 -1.87 -15.53 8.07
N ASP A 170 -0.62 -15.09 8.08
CA ASP A 170 -0.11 -14.26 9.18
C ASP A 170 -0.88 -12.93 9.20
N ASN A 171 -1.18 -12.44 10.41
CA ASN A 171 -1.90 -11.19 10.64
C ASN A 171 -1.15 -9.96 10.09
N SER A 172 0.12 -10.11 9.70
CA SER A 172 0.90 -9.05 9.06
C SER A 172 0.46 -8.71 7.62
N ILE A 173 -0.28 -9.59 6.94
CA ILE A 173 -0.75 -9.36 5.57
C ILE A 173 -2.19 -8.87 5.62
N LYS A 174 -2.38 -7.59 5.29
CA LYS A 174 -3.70 -6.97 5.27
C LYS A 174 -4.49 -7.46 4.06
N VAL A 175 -5.73 -7.88 4.30
CA VAL A 175 -6.65 -8.33 3.24
C VAL A 175 -7.88 -7.42 3.25
N VAL A 176 -8.19 -6.82 2.10
CA VAL A 176 -9.19 -5.78 1.91
C VAL A 176 -10.23 -6.23 0.90
N THR A 177 -11.51 -6.06 1.23
CA THR A 177 -12.65 -6.32 0.33
C THR A 177 -13.22 -5.00 -0.18
N ALA A 178 -13.15 -4.78 -1.48
CA ALA A 178 -13.62 -3.59 -2.17
C ALA A 178 -14.92 -3.89 -2.95
N PHE A 179 -15.93 -4.44 -2.27
CA PHE A 179 -17.26 -4.71 -2.84
C PHE A 179 -18.38 -4.63 -1.79
N SER A 180 -19.60 -4.36 -2.24
CA SER A 180 -20.79 -4.31 -1.37
C SER A 180 -21.60 -5.59 -1.47
N SER A 181 -22.21 -6.02 -0.37
CA SER A 181 -23.01 -7.26 -0.29
C SER A 181 -24.30 -7.24 -1.13
N LYS A 182 -24.68 -6.09 -1.70
CA LYS A 182 -25.95 -5.89 -2.44
C LYS A 182 -25.85 -6.08 -3.96
N GLU A 183 -24.68 -6.43 -4.51
CA GLU A 183 -24.36 -6.23 -5.94
C GLU A 183 -24.49 -7.49 -6.83
N ALA A 184 -25.18 -8.54 -6.36
CA ALA A 184 -25.17 -9.87 -6.98
C ALA A 184 -25.96 -10.01 -8.31
N GLY A 185 -26.42 -8.91 -8.93
CA GLY A 185 -27.23 -8.95 -10.16
C GLY A 185 -27.17 -7.72 -11.06
N ASP A 186 -26.20 -6.81 -10.86
CA ASP A 186 -26.17 -5.55 -11.61
C ASP A 186 -25.54 -5.69 -13.00
N THR A 187 -26.29 -5.27 -14.04
CA THR A 187 -25.83 -5.12 -15.42
C THR A 187 -24.60 -4.22 -15.57
N ASN A 188 -24.36 -3.28 -14.65
CA ASN A 188 -23.26 -2.32 -14.75
C ASN A 188 -21.94 -2.74 -14.04
N ARG A 189 -21.76 -4.05 -13.85
CA ARG A 189 -20.60 -4.63 -13.15
C ARG A 189 -19.23 -4.16 -13.68
N ARG A 190 -19.06 -3.92 -15.00
CA ARG A 190 -17.78 -3.44 -15.58
C ARG A 190 -17.44 -2.03 -15.10
N GLU A 191 -18.40 -1.12 -15.07
CA GLU A 191 -18.17 0.28 -14.67
C GLU A 191 -17.93 0.38 -13.16
N ILE A 192 -18.67 -0.39 -12.35
CA ILE A 192 -18.50 -0.45 -10.89
C ILE A 192 -17.08 -0.95 -10.52
N LEU A 193 -16.61 -2.02 -11.18
CA LEU A 193 -15.25 -2.54 -10.96
C LEU A 193 -14.17 -1.59 -11.49
N GLY A 194 -14.39 -0.94 -12.64
CA GLY A 194 -13.48 0.08 -13.18
C GLY A 194 -13.28 1.23 -12.18
N LYS A 195 -14.38 1.83 -11.71
CA LYS A 195 -14.37 2.91 -10.71
C LYS A 195 -13.65 2.52 -9.42
N ARG A 196 -13.79 1.26 -8.95
CA ARG A 196 -13.06 0.77 -7.77
C ARG A 196 -11.56 0.73 -7.96
N ILE A 197 -11.11 0.33 -9.13
CA ILE A 197 -9.68 0.30 -9.46
C ILE A 197 -9.14 1.74 -9.59
N GLU A 198 -9.97 2.67 -10.07
CA GLU A 198 -9.67 4.13 -10.08
C GLU A 198 -9.63 4.77 -8.69
N THR A 199 -10.24 4.18 -7.65
CA THR A 199 -10.10 4.67 -6.26
C THR A 199 -8.78 4.30 -5.58
N LEU A 200 -7.95 3.44 -6.19
CA LEU A 200 -6.62 3.14 -5.66
C LEU A 200 -5.69 4.35 -5.88
N ASP A 201 -5.10 4.88 -4.81
CA ASP A 201 -4.04 5.88 -4.94
C ASP A 201 -2.81 5.23 -5.58
N THR A 202 -2.65 5.43 -6.89
CA THR A 202 -1.47 5.02 -7.65
C THR A 202 -0.32 6.03 -7.55
N GLY A 203 -0.55 7.18 -6.90
CA GLY A 203 0.40 8.27 -6.74
C GLY A 203 1.06 8.31 -5.37
N TYR A 204 1.81 9.39 -5.14
CA TYR A 204 2.31 9.74 -3.81
C TYR A 204 1.36 10.75 -3.13
N ASP A 205 0.12 10.86 -3.58
CA ASP A 205 -0.81 11.93 -3.20
C ASP A 205 -1.17 11.83 -1.70
N ALA A 206 -1.31 10.62 -1.14
CA ALA A 206 -1.43 10.40 0.31
C ALA A 206 -0.19 10.76 1.15
N LEU A 207 0.99 10.93 0.54
CA LEU A 207 2.26 11.26 1.24
C LEU A 207 2.59 12.76 1.19
N ILE A 208 1.77 13.58 0.53
CA ILE A 208 2.14 14.95 0.19
C ILE A 208 2.44 15.86 1.39
N GLU A 209 1.59 15.82 2.42
CA GLU A 209 1.78 16.60 3.66
C GLU A 209 3.00 16.14 4.46
N TYR A 210 3.32 14.85 4.38
CA TYR A 210 4.48 14.27 5.06
C TYR A 210 5.79 14.68 4.35
N VAL A 211 5.80 14.70 3.02
CA VAL A 211 6.95 15.18 2.20
C VAL A 211 7.17 16.68 2.39
N GLU A 212 6.11 17.50 2.41
CA GLU A 212 6.25 18.94 2.71
C GLU A 212 6.84 19.18 4.10
N LYS A 213 6.33 18.47 5.11
CA LYS A 213 6.85 18.54 6.47
C LYS A 213 8.31 18.07 6.55
N SER A 214 8.70 17.02 5.83
CA SER A 214 10.07 16.51 5.85
C SER A 214 11.05 17.45 5.18
N GLN A 215 10.68 18.07 4.05
CA GLN A 215 11.45 19.14 3.43
C GLN A 215 11.57 20.35 4.35
N PHE A 216 10.44 20.87 4.87
CA PHE A 216 10.45 22.04 5.75
C PHE A 216 11.35 21.85 6.99
N LEU A 217 11.36 20.66 7.58
CA LEU A 217 12.25 20.34 8.69
C LEU A 217 13.72 20.34 8.26
N LEU A 218 14.07 19.66 7.17
CA LEU A 218 15.47 19.46 6.77
C LEU A 218 16.10 20.66 6.05
N GLU A 219 15.29 21.54 5.48
CA GLU A 219 15.70 22.80 4.85
C GLU A 219 15.76 23.97 5.86
N SER A 220 15.19 23.80 7.07
CA SER A 220 15.33 24.80 8.13
C SER A 220 16.77 24.87 8.65
N GLU A 221 17.23 26.07 8.99
CA GLU A 221 18.52 26.29 9.66
C GLU A 221 18.50 25.85 11.14
N GLU A 222 17.37 25.30 11.62
CA GLU A 222 17.19 24.88 13.01
C GLU A 222 18.06 23.69 13.40
N ALA A 223 18.36 23.66 14.70
CA ALA A 223 19.03 22.55 15.35
C ALA A 223 18.11 21.32 15.45
N ILE A 224 18.41 20.25 14.70
CA ILE A 224 17.70 18.98 14.81
C ILE A 224 18.62 17.87 15.32
N ASP A 225 18.30 17.35 16.48
CA ASP A 225 19.02 16.24 17.12
C ASP A 225 18.21 14.94 17.00
N CYS A 226 18.91 13.80 17.00
CA CYS A 226 18.32 12.48 16.83
C CYS A 226 17.42 12.12 18.02
N GLY A 227 16.14 11.86 17.74
CA GLY A 227 15.15 11.45 18.74
C GLY A 227 15.55 10.22 19.58
N VAL A 228 16.42 9.35 19.06
CA VAL A 228 16.96 8.17 19.75
C VAL A 228 18.29 8.49 20.46
N CYS A 229 19.40 8.64 19.72
CA CYS A 229 20.75 8.77 20.30
C CYS A 229 21.11 10.17 20.83
N LYS A 230 20.23 11.17 20.64
CA LYS A 230 20.40 12.58 21.03
C LYS A 230 21.61 13.31 20.42
N GLN A 231 22.31 12.70 19.46
CA GLN A 231 23.36 13.35 18.69
C GLN A 231 22.77 14.23 17.58
N ARG A 232 23.49 15.29 17.20
CA ARG A 232 23.09 16.18 16.11
C ARG A 232 22.99 15.44 14.78
N LEU A 233 21.89 15.68 14.05
CA LEU A 233 21.72 15.19 12.68
C LEU A 233 22.44 16.11 11.68
N ASN A 234 23.01 15.53 10.63
CA ASN A 234 23.55 16.24 9.47
C ASN A 234 22.71 15.94 8.23
N PRO A 235 21.80 16.84 7.79
CA PRO A 235 20.93 16.61 6.62
C PRO A 235 21.63 16.31 5.29
N ARG A 236 22.93 16.60 5.17
CA ARG A 236 23.71 16.33 3.94
C ARG A 236 24.32 14.93 3.91
N ASN A 237 24.65 14.36 5.07
CA ASN A 237 25.40 13.11 5.18
C ASN A 237 24.58 11.96 5.80
N ASP A 238 23.62 12.29 6.67
CA ASP A 238 22.86 11.30 7.41
C ASP A 238 21.60 10.85 6.64
N MET A 239 21.35 9.55 6.62
CA MET A 239 20.01 9.04 6.31
C MET A 239 19.08 9.33 7.49
N ILE A 240 18.32 10.43 7.38
CA ILE A 240 17.37 10.86 8.42
C ILE A 240 15.98 10.32 8.11
N ALA A 241 15.37 9.68 9.10
CA ALA A 241 13.95 9.31 9.14
C ALA A 241 13.17 10.34 9.98
N ILE A 242 12.04 10.82 9.45
CA ILE A 242 11.17 11.79 10.13
C ILE A 242 9.86 11.11 10.50
N CYS A 243 9.31 11.38 11.68
CA CYS A 243 8.02 10.84 12.11
C CYS A 243 6.88 11.17 11.12
N SER A 244 6.02 10.22 10.76
CA SER A 244 4.93 10.46 9.80
C SER A 244 3.82 11.37 10.36
N HIS A 245 3.46 11.24 11.64
CA HIS A 245 2.43 12.06 12.31
C HIS A 245 2.63 13.57 12.07
N SER A 246 1.59 14.25 11.58
CA SER A 246 1.64 15.64 11.11
C SER A 246 2.20 16.63 12.14
N LEU A 247 1.76 16.54 13.40
CA LEU A 247 2.16 17.44 14.49
C LEU A 247 3.54 17.13 15.11
N CYS A 248 4.19 16.03 14.74
CA CYS A 248 5.46 15.63 15.34
C CYS A 248 6.66 16.05 14.48
N ARG A 249 7.59 16.81 15.08
CA ARG A 249 8.88 17.24 14.49
C ARG A 249 10.04 16.25 14.73
N CYS A 250 9.77 15.05 15.29
CA CYS A 250 10.82 14.09 15.62
C CYS A 250 11.52 13.56 14.36
N ALA A 251 12.82 13.77 14.29
CA ALA A 251 13.73 13.18 13.32
C ALA A 251 14.69 12.21 14.03
N SER A 252 15.26 11.25 13.32
CA SER A 252 16.27 10.31 13.85
C SER A 252 17.15 9.76 12.74
N HIS A 253 18.38 9.36 13.06
CA HIS A 253 19.18 8.52 12.17
C HIS A 253 18.41 7.24 11.83
N LEU A 254 18.41 6.85 10.57
CA LEU A 254 17.72 5.66 10.06
C LEU A 254 18.08 4.40 10.87
N LEU A 255 19.37 4.22 11.17
CA LEU A 255 19.89 3.07 11.91
C LEU A 255 19.51 3.08 13.40
N CYS A 256 19.44 4.26 14.03
CA CYS A 256 18.98 4.36 15.41
C CYS A 256 17.47 4.08 15.51
N LEU A 257 16.67 4.52 14.53
CA LEU A 257 15.24 4.24 14.50
C LEU A 257 14.94 2.77 14.18
N SER A 258 15.70 2.13 13.29
CA SER A 258 15.54 0.68 13.04
C SER A 258 15.92 -0.15 14.26
N ALA A 259 17.03 0.17 14.94
CA ALA A 259 17.42 -0.50 16.19
C ALA A 259 16.31 -0.37 17.25
N HIS A 260 15.82 0.85 17.50
CA HIS A 260 14.74 1.11 18.44
C HIS A 260 13.46 0.28 18.13
N PHE A 261 13.10 0.12 16.86
CA PHE A 261 11.93 -0.70 16.48
C PHE A 261 12.19 -2.20 16.67
N LEU A 262 13.39 -2.69 16.35
CA LEU A 262 13.74 -4.12 16.48
C LEU A 262 13.91 -4.54 17.96
N GLU A 263 14.44 -3.67 18.81
CA GLU A 263 14.53 -3.85 20.26
C GLU A 263 13.12 -3.97 20.88
N ALA A 264 12.23 -3.02 20.56
CA ALA A 264 10.86 -3.01 21.07
C ALA A 264 10.03 -4.22 20.61
N ALA A 265 10.29 -4.75 19.41
CA ALA A 265 9.63 -5.95 18.89
C ALA A 265 10.18 -7.27 19.50
N GLY A 266 11.28 -7.20 20.25
CA GLY A 266 12.09 -8.35 20.65
C GLY A 266 12.91 -8.89 19.48
N PHE A 267 14.24 -8.95 19.65
CA PHE A 267 15.16 -9.40 18.60
C PHE A 267 14.99 -10.90 18.26
N ILE A 268 14.11 -11.21 17.32
CA ILE A 268 13.90 -12.56 16.75
C ILE A 268 14.62 -12.67 15.39
N GLY A 269 15.91 -12.30 15.34
CA GLY A 269 16.74 -12.38 14.12
C GLY A 269 16.25 -11.54 12.92
N LYS A 270 15.27 -10.66 13.11
CA LYS A 270 14.72 -9.79 12.06
C LYS A 270 15.67 -8.63 11.77
N LEU A 271 15.95 -8.39 10.49
CA LEU A 271 16.81 -7.30 10.01
C LEU A 271 16.04 -6.04 9.61
N ILE A 272 14.75 -6.18 9.29
CA ILE A 272 13.90 -5.11 8.76
C ILE A 272 12.70 -4.94 9.70
N PRO A 273 12.49 -3.74 10.28
CA PRO A 273 11.26 -3.45 11.02
C PRO A 273 10.02 -3.52 10.11
N LYS A 274 8.87 -3.96 10.64
CA LYS A 274 7.57 -3.77 9.97
C LYS A 274 6.89 -2.50 10.48
N GLU A 275 6.90 -2.30 11.80
CA GLU A 275 6.32 -1.17 12.50
C GLU A 275 7.08 -0.88 13.81
N GLY A 276 6.79 0.24 14.45
CA GLY A 276 7.32 0.61 15.77
C GLY A 276 6.67 1.90 16.30
N THR A 277 7.16 2.43 17.42
CA THR A 277 6.64 3.66 18.04
C THR A 277 7.63 4.82 17.91
N CYS A 278 7.13 6.03 17.69
CA CYS A 278 7.97 7.23 17.66
C CYS A 278 8.57 7.51 19.05
N PRO A 279 9.89 7.73 19.21
CA PRO A 279 10.50 7.99 20.52
C PRO A 279 10.11 9.34 21.14
N ALA A 280 9.38 10.21 20.42
CA ALA A 280 8.91 11.50 20.92
C ALA A 280 7.40 11.55 21.14
N CYS A 281 6.58 11.27 20.11
CA CYS A 281 5.11 11.34 20.22
C CYS A 281 4.45 10.00 20.61
N LEU A 282 5.22 8.91 20.73
CA LEU A 282 4.76 7.54 21.01
C LEU A 282 3.76 6.93 20.00
N GLY A 283 3.31 7.70 19.01
CA GLY A 283 2.42 7.21 17.95
C GLY A 283 3.06 6.11 17.11
N LYS A 284 2.21 5.21 16.60
CA LYS A 284 2.60 4.06 15.77
C LYS A 284 3.09 4.51 14.39
N LEU A 285 4.26 4.01 13.98
CA LEU A 285 4.92 4.28 12.71
C LEU A 285 5.05 2.99 11.91
N GLU A 286 4.70 3.06 10.62
CA GLU A 286 4.89 1.98 9.66
C GLU A 286 6.23 2.15 8.94
N TRP A 287 7.11 1.15 9.01
CA TRP A 287 8.41 1.20 8.36
C TRP A 287 8.34 1.43 6.84
N PRO A 288 7.43 0.78 6.07
CA PRO A 288 7.28 1.03 4.63
C PRO A 288 6.98 2.48 4.29
N THR A 289 6.14 3.13 5.10
CA THR A 289 5.72 4.53 4.93
C THR A 289 6.88 5.49 5.18
N LEU A 290 7.70 5.23 6.20
CA LEU A 290 8.97 5.95 6.42
C LEU A 290 9.93 5.75 5.24
N MET A 291 10.11 4.51 4.75
CA MET A 291 11.06 4.24 3.67
C MET A 291 10.61 4.84 2.33
N LYS A 292 9.30 4.91 2.06
CA LYS A 292 8.73 5.62 0.92
C LYS A 292 9.12 7.10 0.95
N GLU A 293 8.92 7.80 2.06
CA GLU A 293 9.34 9.21 2.20
C GLU A 293 10.84 9.39 1.98
N ILE A 294 11.66 8.63 2.72
CA ILE A 294 13.12 8.79 2.67
C ILE A 294 13.65 8.55 1.26
N THR A 295 13.19 7.49 0.58
CA THR A 295 13.65 7.19 -0.78
C THR A 295 13.11 8.19 -1.81
N LEU A 296 11.87 8.66 -1.67
CA LEU A 296 11.29 9.70 -2.52
C LEU A 296 12.04 11.04 -2.38
N ARG A 297 12.38 11.46 -1.17
CA ARG A 297 13.17 12.68 -0.91
C ARG A 297 14.61 12.57 -1.43
N LEU A 298 15.28 11.44 -1.22
CA LEU A 298 16.69 11.26 -1.59
C LEU A 298 16.93 10.95 -3.07
N ARG A 299 15.96 10.30 -3.75
CA ARG A 299 16.15 9.73 -5.11
C ARG A 299 15.03 10.10 -6.11
N GLY A 300 13.96 10.74 -5.64
CA GLY A 300 12.77 11.04 -6.43
C GLY A 300 12.48 12.54 -6.54
N GLN A 301 13.51 13.39 -6.61
CA GLN A 301 13.39 14.85 -6.60
C GLN A 301 12.41 15.38 -7.67
N GLU A 302 12.40 14.79 -8.88
CA GLU A 302 11.45 15.17 -9.92
C GLU A 302 10.00 14.76 -9.61
N GLU A 303 9.79 13.60 -8.98
CA GLU A 303 8.46 13.20 -8.52
C GLU A 303 7.97 14.09 -7.37
N VAL A 304 8.86 14.51 -6.45
CA VAL A 304 8.52 15.50 -5.41
C VAL A 304 8.11 16.83 -6.04
N LYS A 305 8.90 17.38 -6.99
CA LYS A 305 8.54 18.59 -7.73
C LYS A 305 7.17 18.46 -8.42
N ARG A 306 6.90 17.31 -9.05
CA ARG A 306 5.63 17.02 -9.72
C ARG A 306 4.45 16.87 -8.75
N LEU A 307 4.68 16.30 -7.58
CA LEU A 307 3.68 16.12 -6.51
C LEU A 307 3.26 17.48 -5.93
N LEU A 308 4.23 18.26 -5.44
CA LEU A 308 3.99 19.58 -4.85
C LEU A 308 3.47 20.59 -5.88
N GLY A 309 3.97 20.51 -7.12
CA GLY A 309 3.47 21.31 -8.24
C GLY A 309 2.00 21.04 -8.58
N ARG A 310 1.52 19.80 -8.42
CA ARG A 310 0.10 19.46 -8.58
C ARG A 310 -0.76 20.10 -7.49
N ARG A 311 -0.40 19.93 -6.21
CA ARG A 311 -1.16 20.51 -5.07
C ARG A 311 -1.30 22.02 -5.17
N ARG A 312 -0.22 22.75 -5.44
CA ARG A 312 -0.24 24.22 -5.58
C ARG A 312 -1.24 24.68 -6.65
N ARG A 313 -1.38 23.92 -7.76
CA ARG A 313 -2.40 24.20 -8.80
C ARG A 313 -3.82 23.91 -8.29
N THR A 314 -4.03 22.77 -7.63
CA THR A 314 -5.34 22.41 -7.04
C THR A 314 -5.81 23.45 -6.03
N GLU A 315 -4.93 23.93 -5.15
CA GLU A 315 -5.23 24.97 -4.17
C GLU A 315 -5.54 26.33 -4.83
N GLN A 316 -4.82 26.70 -5.88
CA GLN A 316 -5.13 27.91 -6.66
C GLN A 316 -6.50 27.83 -7.35
N VAL A 317 -6.86 26.67 -7.92
CA VAL A 317 -8.19 26.44 -8.51
C VAL A 317 -9.28 26.48 -7.43
N GLY A 318 -9.03 25.88 -6.26
CA GLY A 318 -9.94 25.95 -5.10
C GLY A 318 -10.17 27.39 -4.64
N LYS A 319 -9.10 28.17 -4.44
CA LYS A 319 -9.18 29.59 -4.07
C LYS A 319 -9.94 30.43 -5.10
N ARG A 320 -9.73 30.20 -6.41
CA ARG A 320 -10.48 30.87 -7.49
C ARG A 320 -11.96 30.51 -7.51
N LYS A 321 -12.33 29.26 -7.20
CA LYS A 321 -13.74 28.86 -7.08
C LYS A 321 -14.42 29.51 -5.87
N ILE A 322 -13.73 29.57 -4.73
CA ILE A 322 -14.23 30.23 -3.52
C ILE A 322 -14.38 31.74 -3.74
N SER A 323 -13.40 32.41 -4.36
CA SER A 323 -13.51 33.85 -4.65
C SER A 323 -14.69 34.16 -5.57
N ASN A 324 -14.93 33.31 -6.59
CA ASN A 324 -16.04 33.52 -7.52
C ASN A 324 -17.42 33.25 -6.88
N HIS A 325 -17.51 32.36 -5.89
CA HIS A 325 -18.74 32.15 -5.11
C HIS A 325 -19.07 33.36 -4.23
N VAL A 326 -18.07 33.87 -3.48
CA VAL A 326 -18.23 35.02 -2.58
C VAL A 326 -18.59 36.30 -3.35
N SER A 327 -18.12 36.45 -4.59
CA SER A 327 -18.52 37.55 -5.48
C SER A 327 -19.96 37.46 -6.00
N SER A 328 -20.61 36.30 -5.91
CA SER A 328 -22.00 36.10 -6.40
C SER A 328 -23.06 36.26 -5.30
N GLU A 329 -22.67 36.31 -4.03
CA GLU A 329 -23.57 36.45 -2.88
C GLU A 329 -23.60 37.89 -2.31
N LYS A 330 -22.83 38.82 -2.89
CA LYS A 330 -22.81 40.25 -2.52
C LYS A 330 -23.43 41.13 -3.60
N GLY A 331 -24.73 40.96 -3.81
CA GLY A 331 -25.49 41.78 -4.75
C GLY A 331 -26.98 41.81 -4.42
N GLU A 332 -27.37 42.55 -3.38
CA GLU A 332 -28.63 43.31 -3.26
C GLU A 332 -28.79 43.92 -1.85
N SER A 333 -28.34 45.17 -1.68
CA SER A 333 -28.89 46.13 -0.71
C SER A 333 -28.33 47.54 -0.95
N GLU A 334 -28.80 48.22 -1.99
CA GLU A 334 -28.56 49.66 -2.13
C GLU A 334 -29.53 50.44 -1.23
N ALA A 335 -28.99 51.33 -0.39
CA ALA A 335 -29.77 52.37 0.29
C ALA A 335 -28.89 53.61 0.53
N SER A 336 -28.88 54.49 -0.48
CA SER A 336 -28.75 55.96 -0.39
C SER A 336 -27.93 56.59 0.77
N MET A 337 -26.80 57.22 0.42
CA MET A 337 -26.27 58.37 1.18
C MET A 337 -26.81 59.70 0.62
N PRO A 338 -26.90 60.73 1.47
CA PRO A 338 -26.52 62.09 1.10
C PRO A 338 -25.35 62.60 1.96
N SER A 339 -24.90 63.83 1.68
CA SER A 339 -23.51 64.26 1.81
C SER A 339 -23.14 65.14 3.02
N THR A 340 -21.85 65.46 3.06
CA THR A 340 -21.18 66.71 3.50
C THR A 340 -20.80 66.96 4.97
N ASP A 341 -19.57 67.48 5.09
CA ASP A 341 -18.99 68.39 6.09
C ASP A 341 -18.42 67.92 7.45
N ALA A 342 -17.13 67.59 7.40
CA ALA A 342 -16.03 68.14 8.22
C ALA A 342 -16.26 68.56 9.70
N LYS A 343 -15.54 67.87 10.61
CA LYS A 343 -14.45 68.51 11.40
C LYS A 343 -13.55 67.54 12.19
N THR A 344 -12.33 68.03 12.41
CA THR A 344 -11.22 67.49 13.21
C THR A 344 -11.57 67.21 14.69
N MET A 345 -10.98 66.17 15.30
CA MET A 345 -10.09 66.25 16.50
C MET A 345 -9.84 64.89 17.20
N ALA A 346 -8.57 64.68 17.59
CA ALA A 346 -8.06 63.94 18.76
C ALA A 346 -8.21 62.40 18.93
N LEU A 347 -7.04 61.75 18.96
CA LEU A 347 -6.64 60.53 19.72
C LEU A 347 -6.84 60.73 21.26
N PRO A 348 -6.76 59.71 22.18
CA PRO A 348 -5.82 58.57 22.10
C PRO A 348 -6.15 57.20 22.74
N ILE A 349 -5.43 56.19 22.23
CA ILE A 349 -4.69 55.08 22.89
C ILE A 349 -4.80 54.95 24.44
N ARG A 350 -5.18 53.74 24.92
CA ARG A 350 -4.49 52.88 25.94
C ARG A 350 -5.41 51.71 26.38
N SER A 351 -5.07 50.44 26.11
CA SER A 351 -4.12 49.52 26.77
C SER A 351 -4.73 48.68 27.92
N HIS A 352 -4.47 47.37 27.92
CA HIS A 352 -4.90 46.38 28.94
C HIS A 352 -4.41 46.73 30.37
N PRO A 353 -4.97 46.09 31.43
CA PRO A 353 -4.30 44.88 31.93
C PRO A 353 -5.22 43.75 32.46
N SER A 354 -4.60 42.62 32.79
CA SER A 354 -5.17 41.38 33.31
C SER A 354 -5.24 41.26 34.84
N VAL A 355 -6.34 40.73 35.39
CA VAL A 355 -6.50 39.98 36.68
C VAL A 355 -7.78 39.11 36.55
N GLY A 356 -7.96 37.90 37.10
CA GLY A 356 -7.01 36.96 37.75
C GLY A 356 -7.51 36.34 39.07
N GLY A 357 -8.08 35.12 39.07
CA GLY A 357 -8.42 34.41 40.33
C GLY A 357 -9.51 33.31 40.32
N SER A 358 -9.13 32.13 40.82
CA SER A 358 -9.90 31.18 41.68
C SER A 358 -11.27 30.56 41.27
N ASN A 359 -11.23 29.22 41.12
CA ASN A 359 -12.10 28.19 41.73
C ASN A 359 -13.50 28.55 42.27
N PHE A 360 -14.54 27.79 41.85
CA PHE A 360 -15.20 26.72 42.65
C PHE A 360 -16.37 26.08 41.85
N GLY A 361 -16.81 24.87 42.21
CA GLY A 361 -18.16 24.38 41.84
C GLY A 361 -18.27 22.96 41.26
N LYS A 362 -18.46 21.96 42.13
CA LYS A 362 -19.06 20.65 41.77
C LYS A 362 -20.59 20.78 41.79
N LEU A 363 -21.26 20.38 40.71
CA LEU A 363 -22.58 19.72 40.59
C LEU A 363 -22.86 19.63 39.06
N GLY A 364 -23.59 18.66 38.49
CA GLY A 364 -24.35 17.57 39.06
C GLY A 364 -25.67 17.41 38.28
N ARG A 365 -25.92 16.19 37.78
CA ARG A 365 -27.15 15.67 37.10
C ARG A 365 -27.33 15.91 35.60
N SER A 366 -27.54 14.76 34.95
CA SER A 366 -28.25 14.55 33.69
C SER A 366 -29.72 14.96 33.77
N VAL A 367 -30.25 15.56 32.70
CA VAL A 367 -31.57 15.26 32.13
C VAL A 367 -31.40 15.24 30.61
N GLY A 368 -31.91 14.22 29.93
CA GLY A 368 -31.88 14.15 28.47
C GLY A 368 -33.15 14.71 27.83
N SER A 369 -33.04 15.16 26.58
CA SER A 369 -34.16 15.14 25.63
C SER A 369 -33.63 14.96 24.22
N ALA A 370 -34.39 14.24 23.39
CA ALA A 370 -33.97 13.85 22.06
C ALA A 370 -34.43 14.87 21.00
N ILE A 371 -33.54 15.21 20.07
CA ILE A 371 -33.94 15.70 18.75
C ILE A 371 -33.24 14.84 17.70
N ARG A 372 -34.04 14.20 16.85
CA ARG A 372 -33.58 13.44 15.68
C ARG A 372 -33.33 14.42 14.53
N THR A 373 -32.16 14.35 13.90
CA THR A 373 -31.98 14.75 12.50
C THR A 373 -31.12 13.71 11.81
N ASN A 374 -31.63 13.15 10.70
CA ASN A 374 -30.91 12.16 9.90
C ASN A 374 -29.81 12.86 9.08
N THR A 375 -28.60 12.29 9.07
CA THR A 375 -27.62 12.55 8.03
C THR A 375 -26.91 11.23 7.69
N ASP A 376 -27.37 10.57 6.64
CA ASP A 376 -26.70 9.38 6.10
C ASP A 376 -25.34 9.79 5.51
N ASN A 377 -24.26 9.28 6.11
CA ASN A 377 -22.94 9.28 5.51
C ASN A 377 -22.37 7.86 5.54
N GLY A 378 -22.17 7.28 4.36
CA GLY A 378 -21.76 5.90 4.15
C GLY A 378 -20.32 5.63 4.59
N SER A 379 -20.10 5.39 5.88
CA SER A 379 -18.82 4.92 6.42
C SER A 379 -18.62 3.43 6.11
N VAL A 380 -17.52 3.11 5.43
CA VAL A 380 -17.06 1.73 5.23
C VAL A 380 -16.59 1.17 6.58
N LYS A 381 -17.41 0.30 7.19
CA LYS A 381 -17.09 -0.34 8.47
C LYS A 381 -16.12 -1.49 8.26
N ALA A 382 -14.92 -1.38 8.82
CA ALA A 382 -14.10 -2.54 9.13
C ALA A 382 -14.77 -3.36 10.24
N VAL A 383 -15.04 -4.64 9.98
CA VAL A 383 -15.57 -5.59 10.97
C VAL A 383 -14.65 -6.80 11.02
N THR A 384 -13.92 -6.94 12.13
CA THR A 384 -13.13 -8.12 12.46
C THR A 384 -13.92 -8.99 13.43
N PRO A 385 -14.33 -10.23 13.07
CA PRO A 385 -14.86 -11.16 14.05
C PRO A 385 -13.71 -11.80 14.86
N GLU A 386 -13.90 -11.91 16.17
CA GLU A 386 -13.01 -12.68 17.04
C GLU A 386 -13.06 -14.18 16.67
N ILE A 387 -11.91 -14.84 16.71
CA ILE A 387 -11.80 -16.29 16.55
C ILE A 387 -11.06 -16.84 17.77
N GLU A 388 -11.69 -17.78 18.48
CA GLU A 388 -11.20 -18.32 19.74
C GLU A 388 -9.88 -19.13 19.57
N PHE A 389 -9.00 -18.99 20.57
CA PHE A 389 -7.68 -19.63 20.57
C PHE A 389 -7.73 -21.08 21.08
N TYR A 390 -7.40 -22.05 20.22
CA TYR A 390 -6.99 -23.38 20.66
C TYR A 390 -5.46 -23.49 20.81
N ARG A 391 -5.02 -23.94 21.99
CA ARG A 391 -3.59 -24.03 22.36
C ARG A 391 -2.84 -25.11 21.54
N ARG A 392 -1.79 -24.72 20.80
CA ARG A 392 -0.82 -25.68 20.25
C ARG A 392 -0.01 -26.35 21.37
N ARG A 393 0.12 -27.68 21.32
CA ARG A 393 1.13 -28.44 22.09
C ARG A 393 2.51 -28.24 21.44
N LYS A 394 3.56 -28.12 22.26
CA LYS A 394 4.96 -28.07 21.81
C LYS A 394 5.48 -29.48 21.56
N CYS A 395 6.22 -29.68 20.46
CA CYS A 395 7.14 -30.79 20.29
C CYS A 395 8.56 -30.21 20.09
N ASN A 396 9.50 -30.61 20.95
CA ASN A 396 10.91 -30.25 20.83
C ASN A 396 11.64 -31.32 20.00
N ALA A 397 12.38 -30.92 18.97
CA ALA A 397 13.42 -31.75 18.37
C ALA A 397 14.58 -30.87 17.88
N LYS A 398 15.70 -30.88 18.62
CA LYS A 398 16.99 -30.37 18.14
C LYS A 398 17.66 -31.47 17.32
N LYS A 399 18.22 -31.14 16.15
CA LYS A 399 19.36 -31.87 15.57
C LYS A 399 20.16 -30.95 14.66
N ASN A 400 21.46 -30.85 14.92
CA ASN A 400 22.41 -30.12 14.09
C ASN A 400 22.83 -31.01 12.91
N PHE A 401 22.99 -30.44 11.73
CA PHE A 401 23.84 -31.04 10.70
C PHE A 401 24.57 -29.97 9.89
N SER A 402 25.89 -30.05 9.87
CA SER A 402 26.79 -29.21 9.09
C SER A 402 27.08 -29.90 7.75
N GLY A 403 26.89 -29.19 6.63
CA GLY A 403 27.19 -29.69 5.29
C GLY A 403 27.57 -28.55 4.35
N LEU A 404 28.78 -28.59 3.81
CA LEU A 404 29.29 -27.66 2.80
C LEU A 404 28.66 -27.99 1.43
N TYR A 405 28.22 -26.97 0.70
CA TYR A 405 27.73 -27.13 -0.68
C TYR A 405 28.53 -26.27 -1.66
N SER A 406 29.13 -26.94 -2.65
CA SER A 406 29.81 -26.33 -3.80
C SER A 406 28.79 -25.79 -4.82
N THR A 407 29.01 -24.59 -5.33
CA THR A 407 28.13 -23.94 -6.32
C THR A 407 28.43 -24.36 -7.77
N PRO A 408 27.44 -24.82 -8.57
CA PRO A 408 27.57 -24.88 -10.02
C PRO A 408 27.40 -23.49 -10.65
N ARG A 409 28.26 -23.13 -11.61
CA ARG A 409 28.10 -21.91 -12.41
C ARG A 409 26.92 -22.07 -13.37
N ILE A 410 25.99 -21.11 -13.37
CA ILE A 410 24.93 -21.01 -14.38
C ILE A 410 25.34 -19.94 -15.39
N ASN A 411 25.23 -20.29 -16.68
CA ASN A 411 25.64 -19.44 -17.79
C ASN A 411 24.61 -18.31 -18.00
N ILE A 412 25.07 -17.08 -18.18
CA ILE A 412 24.23 -15.89 -18.35
C ILE A 412 24.25 -15.48 -19.82
N SER A 413 23.20 -15.82 -20.56
CA SER A 413 22.87 -15.23 -21.86
C SER A 413 21.34 -15.16 -22.04
N ASP A 414 20.90 -14.24 -22.91
CA ASP A 414 19.58 -14.22 -23.55
C ASP A 414 18.37 -13.68 -22.75
N TRP A 415 18.51 -12.56 -22.03
CA TRP A 415 17.34 -11.74 -21.62
C TRP A 415 17.50 -10.20 -21.79
N ASP A 416 18.40 -9.75 -22.67
CA ASP A 416 18.35 -8.39 -23.19
C ASP A 416 17.35 -8.31 -24.35
N ASN A 417 16.09 -7.94 -24.05
CA ASN A 417 15.14 -7.30 -24.97
C ASN A 417 13.79 -7.02 -24.27
N ALA A 418 13.74 -5.91 -23.52
CA ALA A 418 12.50 -5.29 -23.07
C ALA A 418 12.66 -3.78 -23.16
N GLU A 419 12.48 -3.25 -24.37
CA GLU A 419 12.70 -1.84 -24.70
C GLU A 419 11.91 -0.90 -23.78
N ILE A 420 12.59 0.18 -23.40
CA ILE A 420 12.00 1.35 -22.77
C ILE A 420 11.38 2.18 -23.89
N ILE A 421 10.14 2.63 -23.71
CA ILE A 421 9.55 3.70 -24.52
C ILE A 421 9.12 4.80 -23.55
N GLU A 422 9.50 6.02 -23.89
CA GLU A 422 9.34 7.27 -23.14
C GLU A 422 7.87 7.70 -22.93
#